data_AF-A0A2Z6SQD9-F1
#
_entry.id   AF-A0A2Z6SQD9-F1
#
_cell.length_a   1.000
_cell.length_b   1.000
_cell.length_c   1.000
_cell.angle_alpha   90.00
_cell.angle_beta   90.00
_cell.angle_gamma   90.00
#
_symmetry.space_group_name_H-M   'P 1'
#
loop_
_entity.id
_entity.type
_entity.pdbx_description
1 polymer ?
#
loop_
_entity_poly.entity_id
_entity_poly.type
_entity_poly.pdbx_seq_one_letter_code
_entity_poly.pdbx_strand_id
1 'polypeptide(L)'
;MKMGKWYLKNQIGKLRLQGFLHNLAVECGISAEGRKITNHSGRKSLVSLLKELNFTDIEVISVSRHKSISGLKSYERSSKKLQNVSLNGLVEAIFMPGTISNFYYTKVID
;
A
#
# COMPACT_ATOMS: atom_id res chain seq x y z
N MET A 1 -15.17 7.86 -30.29
CA MET A 1 -14.89 9.30 -30.15
C MET A 1 -15.29 9.98 -31.44
N LYS A 2 -15.87 11.19 -31.42
CA LYS A 2 -16.05 11.96 -32.66
C LYS A 2 -14.71 12.55 -33.08
N MET A 3 -14.45 12.62 -34.38
CA MET A 3 -13.24 13.24 -34.94
C MET A 3 -13.04 14.64 -34.32
N GLY A 4 -11.86 14.91 -33.76
CA GLY A 4 -11.52 16.20 -33.16
C GLY A 4 -11.92 16.42 -31.70
N LYS A 5 -12.56 15.46 -31.02
CA LYS A 5 -12.85 15.56 -29.57
C LYS A 5 -12.06 14.53 -28.77
N TRP A 6 -11.16 15.02 -27.92
CA TRP A 6 -10.34 14.23 -26.99
C TRP A 6 -11.08 13.80 -25.72
N TYR A 7 -12.34 14.22 -25.56
CA TYR A 7 -13.15 13.91 -24.38
C TYR A 7 -14.57 13.44 -24.75
N LEU A 8 -15.18 12.69 -23.84
CA LEU A 8 -16.59 12.31 -23.92
C LEU A 8 -17.45 13.43 -23.34
N LYS A 9 -18.56 13.78 -24.01
CA LYS A 9 -19.52 14.77 -23.52
C LYS A 9 -20.22 14.30 -22.23
N ASN A 10 -20.42 12.99 -22.10
CA ASN A 10 -21.06 12.37 -20.96
C ASN A 10 -20.00 11.76 -20.04
N GLN A 11 -20.27 11.80 -18.73
CA GLN A 11 -19.42 11.14 -17.74
C GLN A 11 -19.39 9.62 -17.95
N ILE A 12 -18.25 9.02 -17.65
CA ILE A 12 -18.10 7.57 -17.65
C ILE A 12 -18.78 7.01 -16.40
N GLY A 13 -19.64 6.01 -16.58
CA GLY A 13 -20.30 5.34 -15.46
C GLY A 13 -19.31 4.73 -14.49
N LYS A 14 -19.60 4.80 -13.18
CA LYS A 14 -18.73 4.34 -12.09
C LYS A 14 -18.22 2.91 -12.29
N LEU A 15 -19.10 1.98 -12.68
CA LEU A 15 -18.74 0.57 -12.91
C LEU A 15 -17.71 0.42 -14.04
N ARG A 16 -17.89 1.18 -15.12
CA ARG A 16 -16.95 1.18 -16.25
C ARG A 16 -15.60 1.75 -15.86
N LEU A 17 -15.58 2.86 -15.12
CA LEU A 17 -14.34 3.47 -14.62
C LEU A 17 -13.57 2.55 -13.66
N GLN A 18 -14.29 1.74 -12.87
CA GLN A 18 -13.66 0.76 -11.96
C GLN A 18 -12.93 -0.37 -12.70
N GLY A 19 -13.35 -0.69 -13.92
CA GLY A 19 -12.73 -1.73 -14.75
C GLY A 19 -11.47 -1.28 -15.50
N PHE A 20 -11.24 0.03 -15.66
CA PHE A 20 -10.15 0.53 -16.52
C PHE A 20 -8.76 0.07 -16.09
N LEU A 21 -8.44 0.15 -14.80
CA LEU A 21 -7.13 -0.30 -14.33
C LEU A 21 -6.92 -1.80 -14.52
N HIS A 22 -7.97 -2.61 -14.33
CA HIS A 22 -7.91 -4.04 -14.57
C HIS A 22 -7.64 -4.33 -16.05
N ASN A 23 -8.41 -3.70 -16.95
CA ASN A 23 -8.26 -3.89 -18.40
C ASN A 23 -6.87 -3.45 -18.87
N LEU A 24 -6.37 -2.30 -18.42
CA LEU A 24 -5.02 -1.83 -18.72
C LEU A 24 -3.96 -2.83 -18.24
N ALA A 25 -4.12 -3.38 -17.04
CA ALA A 25 -3.18 -4.39 -16.53
C ALA A 25 -3.16 -5.64 -17.43
N VAL A 26 -4.34 -6.14 -17.82
CA VAL A 26 -4.46 -7.28 -18.73
C VAL A 26 -3.85 -7.00 -20.10
N GLU A 27 -4.13 -5.83 -20.69
CA GLU A 27 -3.58 -5.40 -21.99
C GLU A 27 -2.05 -5.25 -21.95
N CYS A 28 -1.49 -4.83 -20.81
CA CYS A 28 -0.04 -4.76 -20.59
C CYS A 28 0.61 -6.10 -20.22
N GLY A 29 -0.14 -7.22 -20.23
CA GLY A 29 0.39 -8.55 -19.88
C GLY A 29 0.69 -8.73 -18.39
N ILE A 30 0.17 -7.86 -17.52
CA ILE A 30 0.31 -8.01 -16.06
C ILE A 30 -0.65 -9.11 -15.60
N SER A 31 -0.09 -10.22 -15.11
CA SER A 31 -0.89 -11.32 -14.57
C SER A 31 -1.73 -10.85 -13.36
N ALA A 32 -3.04 -11.00 -13.50
CA ALA A 32 -4.02 -10.81 -12.42
C ALA A 32 -4.42 -12.16 -11.78
N GLU A 33 -3.69 -13.24 -12.05
CA GLU A 33 -4.06 -14.56 -11.55
C GLU A 33 -4.04 -14.60 -10.02
N GLY A 34 -5.15 -15.07 -9.44
CA GLY A 34 -5.36 -15.09 -7.99
C GLY A 34 -5.46 -13.71 -7.32
N ARG A 35 -5.53 -12.59 -8.08
CA ARG A 35 -5.54 -11.23 -7.52
C ARG A 35 -6.50 -10.30 -8.24
N LYS A 36 -7.27 -9.53 -7.45
CA LYS A 36 -8.14 -8.49 -8.01
C LYS A 36 -7.38 -7.16 -8.15
N ILE A 37 -7.02 -6.79 -9.38
CA ILE A 37 -6.48 -5.47 -9.70
C ILE A 37 -7.65 -4.48 -9.78
N THR A 38 -7.67 -3.49 -8.88
CA THR A 38 -8.72 -2.48 -8.78
C THR A 38 -8.09 -1.11 -8.55
N ASN A 39 -8.83 -0.03 -8.82
CA ASN A 39 -8.36 1.34 -8.52
C ASN A 39 -7.92 1.50 -7.06
N HIS A 40 -8.61 0.83 -6.13
CA HIS A 40 -8.26 0.84 -4.71
C HIS A 40 -6.94 0.09 -4.43
N SER A 41 -6.72 -1.07 -5.05
CA SER A 41 -5.44 -1.79 -4.90
C SER A 41 -4.28 -1.02 -5.53
N GLY A 42 -4.50 -0.34 -6.66
CA GLY A 42 -3.51 0.56 -7.26
C GLY A 42 -3.15 1.71 -6.32
N ARG A 43 -4.14 2.37 -5.70
CA ARG A 43 -3.90 3.41 -4.69
C ARG A 43 -3.14 2.87 -3.47
N LYS A 44 -3.39 1.63 -3.02
CA LYS A 44 -2.59 0.96 -1.98
C LYS A 44 -1.14 0.75 -2.40
N SER A 45 -0.90 0.27 -3.62
CA SER A 45 0.46 0.10 -4.12
C SER A 45 1.22 1.41 -4.22
N LEU A 46 0.57 2.50 -4.68
CA LEU A 46 1.15 3.83 -4.70
C LEU A 46 1.58 4.29 -3.30
N VAL A 47 0.71 4.17 -2.30
CA VAL A 47 1.03 4.55 -0.91
C VAL A 47 2.20 3.72 -0.38
N SER A 48 2.19 2.40 -0.58
CA SER A 48 3.28 1.51 -0.15
C SER A 48 4.62 1.92 -0.77
N LEU A 49 4.64 2.16 -2.08
CA LEU A 49 5.84 2.55 -2.80
C LEU A 49 6.41 3.88 -2.29
N LEU A 50 5.56 4.90 -2.10
CA LEU A 50 6.03 6.20 -1.59
C LEU A 50 6.60 6.06 -0.17
N LYS A 51 6.01 5.19 0.66
CA LYS A 51 6.54 4.89 1.99
C LYS A 51 7.88 4.17 1.94
N GLU A 52 8.04 3.19 1.04
CA GLU A 52 9.31 2.49 0.80
C GLU A 52 10.40 3.44 0.29
N LEU A 53 10.02 4.49 -0.44
CA LEU A 53 10.90 5.57 -0.89
C LEU A 53 11.15 6.65 0.18
N ASN A 54 10.71 6.43 1.42
CA ASN A 54 10.88 7.33 2.57
C ASN A 54 10.20 8.71 2.45
N PHE A 55 9.14 8.85 1.64
CA PHE A 55 8.31 10.06 1.66
C PHE A 55 7.54 10.18 2.99
N THR A 56 7.43 11.42 3.47
CA THR A 56 6.71 11.75 4.71
C THR A 56 5.20 11.51 4.57
N ASP A 57 4.50 11.33 5.70
CA ASP A 57 3.03 11.23 5.73
C ASP A 57 2.35 12.39 4.98
N ILE A 58 2.87 13.61 5.15
CA ILE A 58 2.30 14.83 4.57
C ILE A 58 2.41 14.79 3.04
N GLU A 59 3.57 14.43 2.49
CA GLU A 59 3.78 14.30 1.06
C GLU A 59 2.90 13.20 0.46
N VAL A 60 2.85 12.03 1.11
CA VAL A 60 2.02 10.91 0.66
C VAL A 60 0.54 11.29 0.70
N ILE A 61 0.08 11.99 1.74
CA ILE A 61 -1.30 12.50 1.84
C ILE A 61 -1.63 13.47 0.70
N SER A 62 -0.71 14.38 0.39
CA SER A 62 -0.88 15.37 -0.69
C SER A 62 -1.11 14.68 -2.04
N VAL A 63 -0.31 13.66 -2.36
CA VAL A 63 -0.42 12.90 -3.62
C VAL A 63 -1.64 11.98 -3.60
N SER A 64 -1.82 11.21 -2.53
CA SER A 64 -2.87 10.20 -2.44
C SER A 64 -4.26 10.78 -2.16
N ARG A 65 -4.36 12.04 -1.74
CA ARG A 65 -5.60 12.73 -1.36
C ARG A 65 -6.34 12.03 -0.22
N HIS A 66 -5.62 11.58 0.80
CA HIS A 66 -6.26 11.17 2.06
C HIS A 66 -6.65 12.40 2.87
N LYS A 67 -7.78 12.33 3.60
CA LYS A 67 -8.27 13.44 4.42
C LYS A 67 -7.67 13.44 5.83
N SER A 68 -7.03 12.35 6.23
CA SER A 68 -6.46 12.18 7.56
C SER A 68 -5.31 11.18 7.55
N ILE A 69 -4.42 11.31 8.53
CA ILE A 69 -3.34 10.36 8.79
C ILE A 69 -3.92 8.97 9.11
N SER A 70 -4.99 8.90 9.90
CA SER A 70 -5.68 7.63 10.19
C SER A 70 -6.17 6.94 8.91
N GLY A 71 -6.72 7.71 7.95
CA GLY A 71 -7.11 7.19 6.64
C GLY A 71 -5.92 6.64 5.85
N LEU A 72 -4.77 7.32 5.90
CA LEU A 72 -3.54 6.85 5.27
C LEU A 72 -3.04 5.54 5.87
N LYS A 73 -3.02 5.41 7.21
CA LYS A 73 -2.52 4.20 7.91
C LYS A 73 -3.23 2.91 7.48
N SER A 74 -4.50 2.98 7.05
CA SER A 74 -5.21 1.80 6.50
C SER A 74 -4.67 1.27 5.16
N TYR A 75 -3.80 2.06 4.50
CA TYR A 75 -3.12 1.72 3.26
C TYR A 75 -1.68 1.25 3.49
N GLU A 76 -1.11 1.51 4.67
CA GLU A 76 0.20 0.97 5.04
C GLU A 76 0.11 -0.55 5.17
N ARG A 77 0.91 -1.25 4.39
CA ARG A 77 1.16 -2.68 4.62
C ARG A 77 2.31 -2.75 5.61
N SER A 78 2.19 -3.63 6.60
CA SER A 78 3.36 -4.03 7.37
C SER A 78 4.42 -4.51 6.39
N SER A 79 5.60 -3.88 6.38
CA SER A 79 6.68 -4.40 5.55
C SER A 79 6.91 -5.86 5.95
N LYS A 80 7.16 -6.76 4.99
CA LYS A 80 7.47 -8.17 5.30
C LYS A 80 8.59 -8.26 6.35
N LYS A 81 9.52 -7.29 6.34
CA LYS A 81 10.56 -7.12 7.34
C LYS A 81 10.01 -6.85 8.74
N LEU A 82 9.08 -5.91 8.91
CA LEU A 82 8.42 -5.65 10.19
C LEU A 82 7.60 -6.85 10.68
N GLN A 83 6.84 -7.50 9.79
CA GLN A 83 6.12 -8.73 10.13
C GLN A 83 7.06 -9.83 10.61
N ASN A 84 8.17 -10.06 9.89
CA ASN A 84 9.16 -11.07 10.27
C ASN A 84 9.84 -10.72 11.59
N VAL A 85 10.16 -9.45 11.84
CA VAL A 85 10.74 -9.00 13.13
C VAL A 85 9.76 -9.23 14.28
N SER A 86 8.48 -8.88 14.11
CA SER A 86 7.46 -9.11 15.14
C SER A 86 7.20 -10.59 15.38
N LEU A 87 7.17 -11.42 14.33
CA LEU A 87 7.02 -12.87 14.45
C LEU A 87 8.22 -13.51 15.15
N ASN A 88 9.44 -13.10 14.79
CA ASN A 88 10.65 -13.60 15.44
C ASN A 88 10.68 -13.21 16.93
N GLY A 89 10.31 -11.97 17.27
CA GLY A 89 10.20 -11.54 18.67
C GLY A 89 9.14 -12.31 19.46
N LEU A 90 8.02 -12.70 18.83
CA LEU A 90 7.02 -13.58 19.45
C LEU A 90 7.53 -15.00 19.68
N VAL A 91 8.24 -15.57 18.69
CA VAL A 91 8.87 -16.89 18.79
C VAL A 91 9.91 -16.87 19.93
N GLU A 92 10.77 -15.86 19.99
CA GLU A 92 11.73 -15.71 21.09
C GLU A 92 11.03 -15.60 22.45
N ALA A 93 9.94 -14.84 22.55
CA ALA A 93 9.21 -14.69 23.81
C ALA A 93 8.52 -15.98 24.29
N ILE A 94 8.07 -16.83 23.36
CA ILE A 94 7.40 -18.10 23.67
C ILE A 94 8.42 -19.19 24.01
N PHE A 95 9.55 -19.24 23.30
CA PHE A 95 10.52 -20.34 23.40
C PHE A 95 11.77 -20.01 24.23
N MET A 96 11.98 -18.74 24.60
CA MET A 96 13.10 -18.29 25.44
C MET A 96 12.64 -17.25 26.49
N PRO A 97 11.83 -17.64 27.49
CA PRO A 97 11.19 -16.71 28.43
C PRO A 97 12.14 -15.97 29.41
N GLY A 98 13.47 -15.97 29.18
CA GLY A 98 14.47 -15.35 30.07
C GLY A 98 15.44 -14.34 29.42
N THR A 99 15.46 -14.17 28.09
CA THR A 99 16.46 -13.33 27.38
C THR A 99 15.96 -11.92 27.02
N ILE A 100 14.67 -11.64 27.18
CA ILE A 100 14.01 -10.43 26.69
C ILE A 100 14.49 -9.15 27.43
N SER A 101 14.99 -9.27 28.67
CA SER A 101 15.40 -8.11 29.46
C SER A 101 16.59 -7.32 28.88
N ASN A 102 17.47 -7.94 28.09
CA ASN A 102 18.72 -7.30 27.65
C ASN A 102 18.68 -6.71 26.22
N PHE A 103 17.72 -7.09 25.39
CA PHE A 103 17.65 -6.60 24.00
C PHE A 103 16.95 -5.25 23.86
N TYR A 104 16.01 -4.93 24.75
CA TYR A 104 15.32 -3.63 24.74
C TYR A 104 16.13 -2.51 25.41
N TYR A 105 17.04 -2.84 26.33
CA TYR A 105 17.86 -1.83 27.02
C TYR A 105 19.00 -1.26 26.15
N THR A 106 19.48 -2.01 25.16
CA THR A 106 20.64 -1.65 24.34
C THR A 106 20.30 -0.87 23.06
N LYS A 107 19.01 -0.71 22.70
CA LYS A 107 18.58 0.04 21.51
C LYS A 107 17.91 1.39 21.78
N VAL A 108 17.82 1.81 23.05
CA VAL A 108 17.22 3.10 23.45
C VAL A 108 18.29 4.15 23.75
N ILE A 109 19.59 3.80 23.71
CA ILE A 109 20.69 4.69 24.12
C ILE A 109 21.65 5.04 22.96
N ASP A 110 21.46 4.51 21.74
CA ASP A 110 22.24 4.89 20.55
C ASP A 110 21.36 5.45 19.42
#